data_AF-A0A1G2MFR0-F1
#
_entry.id   AF-A0A1G2MFR0-F1
#
_cell.length_a   1.000
_cell.length_b   1.000
_cell.length_c   1.000
_cell.angle_alpha   90.00
_cell.angle_beta   90.00
_cell.angle_gamma   90.00
#
_symmetry.space_group_name_H-M   'P 1'
#
loop_
_entity.id
_entity.type
_entity.pdbx_description
1 polymer ?
#
loop_
_entity_poly.entity_id
_entity_poly.type
_entity_poly.pdbx_seq_one_letter_code
_entity_poly.pdbx_strand_id
1 'polypeptide(L)'
;MKKPIYYGPFEYPRESGSWYQGKHEPLITQELFEKAQTQLKRDQIVRENKEFAFTKLFTCGYCQSGISAEEKWKPLKDGTSAHYIYYGCSRARDRNCKNKYIREEELIDELLKIIDKVNINELGMRQKLEDEIRRFNKLQKIVNGRSGKGLVEEDDVNIRQYAKYLLKDGSTSDKRELLANLRSRLNYKDKKITLIQE
;
A
#
# COMPACT_ATOMS: atom_id res chain seq x y z
N MET A 1 -14.38 -8.02 27.01
CA MET A 1 -15.04 -8.54 28.22
C MET A 1 -16.54 -8.18 28.21
N LYS A 2 -17.38 -8.71 27.31
CA LYS A 2 -18.73 -8.13 27.06
C LYS A 2 -19.88 -8.71 27.91
N LYS A 3 -19.65 -9.77 28.71
CA LYS A 3 -20.73 -10.51 29.38
C LYS A 3 -20.98 -10.01 30.80
N PRO A 4 -22.22 -9.63 31.18
CA PRO A 4 -22.55 -9.18 32.54
C PRO A 4 -22.37 -10.24 33.65
N ILE A 5 -22.33 -11.53 33.29
CA ILE A 5 -22.21 -12.65 34.23
C ILE A 5 -20.99 -12.53 35.18
N TYR A 6 -19.94 -11.82 34.78
CA TYR A 6 -18.73 -11.64 35.60
C TYR A 6 -18.97 -10.85 36.89
N TYR A 7 -20.01 -10.01 36.94
CA TYR A 7 -20.41 -9.31 38.17
C TYR A 7 -21.74 -9.81 38.76
N GLY A 8 -22.31 -10.90 38.23
CA GLY A 8 -23.49 -11.58 38.79
C GLY A 8 -24.67 -11.75 37.82
N PRO A 9 -25.26 -10.67 37.28
CA PRO A 9 -26.49 -10.78 36.50
C PRO A 9 -26.24 -11.33 35.09
N PHE A 10 -27.23 -12.03 34.53
CA PHE A 10 -27.20 -12.53 33.17
C PHE A 10 -28.59 -12.49 32.54
N GLU A 11 -28.62 -12.40 31.21
CA GLU A 11 -29.84 -12.40 30.41
C GLU A 11 -30.11 -13.81 29.86
N TYR A 12 -31.35 -14.30 29.97
CA TYR A 12 -31.77 -15.57 29.39
C TYR A 12 -33.27 -15.58 29.02
N PRO A 13 -33.69 -16.14 27.87
CA PRO A 13 -32.89 -16.44 26.67
C PRO A 13 -32.13 -15.20 26.18
N ARG A 14 -31.08 -15.36 25.37
CA ARG A 14 -30.30 -14.20 24.89
C ARG A 14 -31.21 -13.23 24.12
N GLU A 15 -31.05 -11.93 24.37
CA GLU A 15 -31.84 -10.84 23.75
C GLU A 15 -33.35 -10.85 24.09
N SER A 16 -33.75 -11.54 25.16
CA SER A 16 -35.14 -11.59 25.62
C SER A 16 -35.55 -10.37 26.47
N GLY A 17 -34.58 -9.56 26.91
CA GLY A 17 -34.79 -8.50 27.90
C GLY A 17 -35.06 -9.00 29.33
N SER A 18 -35.04 -10.33 29.56
CA SER A 18 -35.29 -10.94 30.87
C SER A 18 -33.98 -11.17 31.63
N TRP A 19 -33.79 -10.41 32.71
CA TRP A 19 -32.58 -10.42 33.53
C TRP A 19 -32.73 -11.26 34.78
N TYR A 20 -31.74 -12.10 35.06
CA TYR A 20 -31.71 -12.99 36.21
C TYR A 20 -30.42 -12.75 37.01
N GLN A 21 -30.54 -12.83 38.34
CA GLN A 21 -29.39 -12.76 39.23
C GLN A 21 -28.76 -14.15 39.38
N GLY A 22 -27.48 -14.28 39.01
CA GLY A 22 -26.71 -15.50 39.23
C GLY A 22 -26.51 -15.80 40.72
N LYS A 23 -26.54 -17.09 41.08
CA LYS A 23 -26.22 -17.57 42.45
C LYS A 23 -24.72 -17.76 42.68
N HIS A 24 -23.89 -17.57 41.65
CA HIS A 24 -22.44 -17.70 41.75
C HIS A 24 -21.82 -16.47 42.39
N GLU A 25 -20.66 -16.66 43.00
CA GLU A 25 -19.85 -15.56 43.53
C GLU A 25 -19.34 -14.68 42.37
N PRO A 26 -19.63 -13.36 42.38
CA PRO A 26 -19.11 -12.44 41.37
C PRO A 26 -17.58 -12.43 41.32
N LEU A 27 -17.02 -12.54 40.11
CA LEU A 27 -15.57 -12.52 39.90
C LEU A 27 -14.99 -11.10 39.96
N ILE A 28 -15.80 -10.09 39.62
CA ILE A 28 -15.44 -8.67 39.67
C ILE A 28 -16.64 -7.85 40.14
N THR A 29 -16.38 -6.66 40.69
CA THR A 29 -17.43 -5.72 41.04
C THR A 29 -18.08 -5.11 39.80
N GLN A 30 -19.34 -4.71 39.92
CA GLN A 30 -20.06 -4.00 38.85
C GLN A 30 -19.30 -2.72 38.44
N GLU A 31 -18.79 -1.97 39.41
CA GLU A 31 -18.01 -0.77 39.14
C GLU A 31 -16.76 -1.05 38.31
N LEU A 32 -16.05 -2.14 38.60
CA LEU A 32 -14.88 -2.54 37.84
C LEU A 32 -15.25 -2.98 36.42
N PHE A 33 -16.37 -3.70 36.27
CA PHE A 33 -16.90 -4.08 34.97
C PHE A 33 -17.27 -2.86 34.11
N GLU A 34 -17.95 -1.88 34.69
CA GLU A 34 -18.35 -0.64 34.00
C GLU A 34 -17.12 0.22 33.61
N LYS A 35 -16.14 0.35 34.52
CA LYS A 35 -14.86 1.02 34.22
C LYS A 35 -14.13 0.32 33.07
N ALA A 36 -14.07 -1.01 33.08
CA ALA A 36 -13.48 -1.80 32.00
C ALA A 36 -14.26 -1.68 30.68
N GLN A 37 -15.60 -1.67 30.70
CA GLN A 37 -16.42 -1.41 29.50
C GLN A 37 -16.13 -0.04 28.91
N THR A 38 -16.02 0.97 29.76
CA THR A 38 -15.76 2.35 29.33
C THR A 38 -14.40 2.45 28.63
N GLN A 39 -13.38 1.79 29.18
CA GLN A 39 -12.06 1.74 28.56
C GLN A 39 -12.03 0.89 27.28
N LEU A 40 -12.77 -0.22 27.21
CA LEU A 40 -12.86 -1.06 26.00
C LEU A 40 -13.69 -0.41 24.88
N LYS A 41 -14.69 0.42 25.21
CA LYS A 41 -15.46 1.19 24.22
C LYS A 41 -14.65 2.33 23.59
N ARG A 42 -13.51 2.73 24.18
CA ARG A 42 -12.58 3.70 23.57
C ARG A 42 -11.86 3.18 22.33
N ASP A 43 -11.97 1.88 22.00
CA ASP A 43 -11.43 1.32 20.75
C ASP A 43 -12.28 1.70 19.51
N GLN A 44 -12.72 2.96 19.39
CA GLN A 44 -12.85 3.58 18.07
C GLN A 44 -11.44 3.85 17.54
N ILE A 45 -10.68 2.77 17.29
CA ILE A 45 -9.45 2.88 16.52
C ILE A 45 -9.91 3.24 15.12
N VAL A 46 -9.90 4.54 14.81
CA VAL A 46 -9.99 5.03 13.44
C VAL A 46 -8.74 4.53 12.75
N ARG A 47 -8.86 3.37 12.10
CA ARG A 47 -7.77 2.81 11.30
C ARG A 47 -7.71 3.64 10.03
N GLU A 48 -6.80 4.60 10.00
CA GLU A 48 -6.41 5.23 8.75
C GLU A 48 -5.74 4.17 7.87
N ASN A 49 -6.47 3.70 6.86
CA ASN A 49 -5.90 2.82 5.85
C ASN A 49 -5.04 3.67 4.92
N LYS A 50 -3.75 3.73 5.20
CA LYS A 50 -2.78 4.32 4.28
C LYS A 50 -2.41 3.33 3.20
N GLU A 51 -2.59 3.74 1.95
CA GLU A 51 -2.20 2.94 0.80
C GLU A 51 -0.81 3.34 0.29
N PHE A 52 0.10 2.39 0.27
CA PHE A 52 1.43 2.56 -0.32
C PHE A 52 1.48 1.90 -1.70
N ALA A 53 2.01 2.62 -2.70
CA ALA A 53 2.06 2.18 -4.09
C ALA A 53 2.74 0.82 -4.27
N PHE A 54 3.86 0.59 -3.57
CA PHE A 54 4.74 -0.55 -3.85
C PHE A 54 4.58 -1.73 -2.90
N THR A 55 3.58 -1.70 -2.02
CA THR A 55 3.31 -2.83 -1.10
C THR A 55 2.76 -4.05 -1.83
N LYS A 56 3.15 -5.25 -1.37
CA LYS A 56 2.70 -6.55 -1.92
C LYS A 56 3.06 -6.81 -3.39
N LEU A 57 3.88 -5.95 -4.02
CA LEU A 57 4.40 -6.11 -5.38
C LEU A 57 5.73 -6.86 -5.45
N PHE A 58 6.46 -6.89 -4.33
CA PHE A 58 7.82 -7.43 -4.27
C PHE A 58 7.90 -8.57 -3.27
N THR A 59 8.79 -9.51 -3.58
CA THR A 59 9.23 -10.55 -2.66
C THR A 59 10.64 -10.26 -2.16
N CYS A 60 10.94 -10.61 -0.91
CA CYS A 60 12.27 -10.46 -0.36
C CYS A 60 13.19 -11.59 -0.86
N GLY A 61 14.36 -11.24 -1.40
CA GLY A 61 15.28 -12.23 -1.97
C GLY A 61 16.04 -13.11 -0.98
N TYR A 62 15.86 -12.86 0.33
CA TYR A 62 16.44 -13.69 1.39
C TYR A 62 15.41 -14.69 1.95
N CYS A 63 14.29 -14.17 2.46
CA CYS A 63 13.30 -14.97 3.19
C CYS A 63 11.97 -15.11 2.46
N GLN A 64 11.84 -14.57 1.24
CA GLN A 64 10.63 -14.60 0.40
C GLN A 64 9.38 -13.98 1.06
N SER A 65 9.55 -13.22 2.15
CA SER A 65 8.46 -12.44 2.73
C SER A 65 8.08 -11.28 1.82
N GLY A 66 6.84 -10.80 1.91
CA GLY A 66 6.42 -9.59 1.21
C GLY A 66 7.13 -8.33 1.73
N ILE A 67 7.22 -7.32 0.88
CA ILE A 67 7.74 -5.99 1.25
C ILE A 67 6.60 -5.11 1.79
N SER A 68 6.88 -4.45 2.91
CA SER A 68 6.03 -3.46 3.58
C SER A 68 6.67 -2.07 3.50
N ALA A 69 5.91 -1.04 3.83
CA ALA A 69 6.34 0.35 3.83
C ALA A 69 6.12 1.01 5.20
N GLU A 70 6.93 2.01 5.51
CA GLU A 70 6.84 2.84 6.72
C GLU A 70 7.11 4.30 6.36
N GLU A 71 6.32 5.22 6.92
CA GLU A 71 6.56 6.67 6.80
C GLU A 71 7.32 7.20 8.01
N LYS A 72 8.27 8.08 7.77
CA LYS A 72 9.03 8.74 8.82
C LYS A 72 9.05 10.24 8.60
N TRP A 73 8.56 10.96 9.61
CA TRP A 73 8.64 12.41 9.67
C TRP A 73 9.85 12.82 10.49
N LYS A 74 10.73 13.63 9.92
CA LYS A 74 11.93 14.14 10.57
C LYS A 74 11.79 15.65 10.76
N PRO A 75 11.81 16.19 11.99
CA PRO A 75 11.87 17.62 12.20
C PRO A 75 13.24 18.17 11.77
N LEU A 76 13.24 19.26 11.02
CA LEU A 76 14.44 20.00 10.61
C LEU A 76 14.72 21.13 11.60
N LYS A 77 15.95 21.62 11.57
CA LYS A 77 16.41 22.75 12.41
C LYS A 77 15.64 24.04 12.11
N ASP A 78 15.12 24.18 10.90
CA ASP A 78 14.39 25.35 10.42
C ASP A 78 12.89 25.32 10.82
N GLY A 79 12.47 24.34 11.65
CA GLY A 79 11.09 24.20 12.12
C GLY A 79 10.15 23.48 11.16
N THR A 80 10.60 23.15 9.95
CA THR A 80 9.86 22.33 8.97
C THR A 80 10.02 20.83 9.24
N SER A 81 9.14 19.98 8.71
CA SER A 81 9.26 18.52 8.78
C SER A 81 9.51 17.92 7.40
N ALA A 82 10.49 17.04 7.30
CA ALA A 82 10.72 16.24 6.10
C ALA A 82 10.01 14.90 6.22
N HIS A 83 9.33 14.49 5.15
CA HIS A 83 8.63 13.21 5.04
C HIS A 83 9.44 12.25 4.19
N TYR A 84 9.60 11.01 4.66
CA TYR A 84 10.29 9.96 3.95
C TYR A 84 9.50 8.65 4.01
N ILE A 85 9.35 7.99 2.88
CA ILE A 85 8.76 6.64 2.79
C ILE A 85 9.88 5.62 2.60
N TYR A 86 9.90 4.60 3.46
CA TYR A 86 10.86 3.51 3.41
C TYR A 86 10.16 2.19 3.12
N TYR A 87 10.73 1.40 2.23
CA TYR A 87 10.28 0.05 1.91
C TYR A 87 11.27 -0.99 2.46
N GLY A 88 10.75 -2.09 3.00
CA GLY A 88 11.58 -3.14 3.58
C GLY A 88 10.84 -4.46 3.78
N CYS A 89 11.60 -5.52 4.08
CA CYS A 89 11.05 -6.83 4.35
C CYS A 89 10.10 -6.78 5.56
N SER A 90 8.90 -7.34 5.43
CA SER A 90 7.95 -7.50 6.53
C SER A 90 8.41 -8.47 7.62
N ARG A 91 9.47 -9.26 7.34
CA ARG A 91 10.04 -10.27 8.26
C ARG A 91 9.02 -11.31 8.75
N ALA A 92 7.97 -11.54 7.95
CA ALA A 92 6.90 -12.48 8.26
C ALA A 92 7.40 -13.94 8.33
N ARG A 93 8.30 -14.33 7.41
CA ARG A 93 8.89 -15.69 7.37
C ARG A 93 10.18 -15.81 8.17
N ASP A 94 10.99 -14.75 8.20
CA ASP A 94 12.25 -14.71 8.96
C ASP A 94 12.38 -13.39 9.71
N ARG A 95 12.35 -13.47 11.05
CA ARG A 95 12.47 -12.35 11.98
C ARG A 95 13.86 -11.71 11.95
N ASN A 96 14.88 -12.45 11.55
CA ASN A 96 16.28 -12.00 11.50
C ASN A 96 16.74 -11.66 10.09
N CYS A 97 15.80 -11.44 9.16
CA CYS A 97 16.13 -11.12 7.78
C CYS A 97 17.01 -9.87 7.70
N LYS A 98 18.18 -10.04 7.07
CA LYS A 98 19.24 -9.03 6.91
C LYS A 98 18.97 -8.00 5.80
N ASN A 99 17.83 -8.13 5.11
CA ASN A 99 17.51 -7.23 4.02
C ASN A 99 17.35 -5.78 4.52
N LYS A 100 17.95 -4.85 3.80
CA LYS A 100 17.99 -3.43 4.18
C LYS A 100 16.71 -2.71 3.77
N TYR A 101 16.41 -1.59 4.42
CA TYR A 101 15.37 -0.67 3.96
C TYR A 101 15.90 0.20 2.83
N ILE A 102 15.02 0.53 1.88
CA ILE A 102 15.27 1.43 0.75
C ILE A 102 14.28 2.59 0.79
N ARG A 103 14.70 3.78 0.39
CA ARG A 103 13.79 4.93 0.25
C ARG A 103 12.93 4.77 -1.01
N GLU A 104 11.75 5.38 -1.01
CA GLU A 104 10.87 5.34 -2.18
C GLU A 104 11.52 5.87 -3.47
N GLU A 105 12.26 6.98 -3.38
CA GLU A 105 13.00 7.56 -4.52
C GLU A 105 13.99 6.56 -5.12
N GLU A 106 14.83 5.96 -4.27
CA GLU A 106 15.80 4.93 -4.67
C GLU A 106 15.10 3.68 -5.25
N LEU A 107 13.94 3.31 -4.71
CA LEU A 107 13.14 2.19 -5.20
C LEU A 107 12.57 2.47 -6.59
N ILE A 108 12.07 3.69 -6.83
CA ILE A 108 11.58 4.14 -8.14
C ILE A 108 12.72 4.09 -9.16
N ASP A 109 13.91 4.54 -8.81
CA ASP A 109 15.08 4.49 -9.69
C ASP A 109 15.45 3.06 -10.08
N GLU A 110 15.38 2.10 -9.15
CA GLU A 110 15.57 0.68 -9.47
C GLU A 110 14.46 0.13 -10.36
N LEU A 111 13.20 0.55 -10.15
CA LEU A 111 12.07 0.14 -10.99
C LEU A 111 12.13 0.70 -12.40
N LEU A 112 12.64 1.91 -12.61
CA LEU A 112 12.86 2.48 -13.94
C LEU A 112 13.81 1.60 -14.77
N LYS A 113 14.85 1.05 -14.13
CA LYS A 113 15.78 0.10 -14.78
C LYS A 113 15.10 -1.22 -15.17
N ILE A 114 14.06 -1.62 -14.43
CA ILE A 114 13.25 -2.79 -14.76
C ILE A 114 12.37 -2.50 -15.97
N ILE A 115 11.69 -1.35 -16.00
CA ILE A 115 10.86 -0.94 -17.14
C ILE A 115 11.67 -0.93 -18.44
N ASP A 116 12.95 -0.57 -18.40
CA ASP A 116 13.85 -0.60 -19.56
C ASP A 116 14.16 -2.01 -20.08
N LYS A 117 14.01 -3.04 -19.24
CA LYS A 117 14.29 -4.43 -19.59
C LYS A 117 13.03 -5.23 -19.93
N VAL A 118 11.88 -4.81 -19.43
CA VAL A 118 10.59 -5.50 -19.59
C VAL A 118 9.99 -5.19 -20.96
N ASN A 119 9.40 -6.19 -21.61
CA ASN A 119 8.62 -5.98 -22.82
C ASN A 119 7.35 -5.18 -22.48
N ILE A 120 7.01 -4.19 -23.30
CA ILE A 120 5.85 -3.30 -23.07
C ILE A 120 4.53 -4.09 -22.97
N ASN A 121 4.43 -5.25 -23.63
CA ASN A 121 3.28 -6.15 -23.51
C ASN A 121 3.09 -6.73 -22.11
N GLU A 122 4.14 -6.76 -21.30
CA GLU A 122 4.09 -7.24 -19.92
C GLU A 122 3.66 -6.15 -18.93
N LEU A 123 3.47 -4.90 -19.38
CA LEU A 123 2.95 -3.83 -18.52
C LEU A 123 1.42 -3.95 -18.40
N GLY A 124 0.90 -3.85 -17.17
CA GLY A 124 -0.52 -4.07 -16.86
C GLY A 124 -1.51 -3.09 -17.51
N MET A 125 -1.00 -1.99 -18.08
CA MET A 125 -1.80 -0.86 -18.53
C MET A 125 -1.48 -0.40 -19.95
N ARG A 126 -0.93 -1.27 -20.81
CA ARG A 126 -0.59 -0.92 -22.21
C ARG A 126 -1.72 -0.19 -22.94
N GLN A 127 -2.92 -0.76 -22.92
CA GLN A 127 -4.08 -0.19 -23.63
C GLN A 127 -4.50 1.18 -23.06
N LYS A 128 -4.43 1.35 -21.73
CA LYS A 128 -4.71 2.62 -21.06
C LYS A 128 -3.69 3.70 -21.46
N LEU A 129 -2.40 3.33 -21.54
CA LEU A 129 -1.32 4.22 -21.99
C LEU A 129 -1.53 4.66 -23.45
N GLU A 130 -1.87 3.72 -24.33
CA GLU A 130 -2.18 4.00 -25.74
C GLU A 130 -3.39 4.96 -25.88
N ASP A 131 -4.45 4.71 -25.11
CA ASP A 131 -5.63 5.58 -25.10
C ASP A 131 -5.34 6.99 -24.55
N GLU A 132 -4.45 7.12 -23.56
CA GLU A 132 -4.02 8.42 -23.03
C GLU A 132 -3.18 9.20 -24.05
N ILE A 133 -2.27 8.53 -24.77
CA ILE A 133 -1.52 9.14 -25.89
C ILE A 133 -2.49 9.61 -26.99
N ARG A 134 -3.49 8.79 -27.34
CA ARG A 134 -4.55 9.18 -28.29
C ARG A 134 -5.33 10.40 -27.84
N ARG A 135 -5.73 10.44 -26.58
CA ARG A 135 -6.46 11.59 -26.00
C ARG A 135 -5.60 12.84 -26.01
N PHE A 136 -4.33 12.72 -25.64
CA PHE A 136 -3.37 13.83 -25.69
C PHE A 136 -3.21 14.37 -27.10
N ASN A 137 -3.00 13.50 -28.09
CA ASN A 137 -2.89 13.87 -29.49
C ASN A 137 -4.16 14.56 -30.01
N LYS A 138 -5.34 14.06 -29.63
CA LYS A 138 -6.63 14.69 -29.99
C LYS A 138 -6.75 16.09 -29.39
N LEU A 139 -6.37 16.27 -28.12
CA LEU A 139 -6.35 17.56 -27.45
C LEU A 139 -5.36 18.53 -28.12
N GLN A 140 -4.14 18.09 -28.42
CA GLN A 140 -3.14 18.91 -29.12
C GLN A 140 -3.64 19.41 -30.48
N LYS A 141 -4.34 18.57 -31.25
CA LYS A 141 -4.96 18.98 -32.53
C LYS A 141 -6.04 20.06 -32.36
N ILE A 142 -6.78 20.02 -31.25
CA ILE A 142 -7.82 21.02 -30.95
C ILE A 142 -7.16 22.34 -30.53
N VAL A 143 -6.15 22.30 -29.68
CA VAL A 143 -5.49 23.48 -29.09
C VAL A 143 -4.57 24.20 -30.10
N ASN A 144 -3.76 23.45 -30.87
CA ASN A 144 -2.75 24.03 -31.77
C ASN A 144 -3.28 24.29 -33.20
N GLY A 145 -4.57 24.05 -33.44
CA GLY A 145 -5.14 23.97 -34.79
C GLY A 145 -4.51 22.85 -35.63
N ARG A 146 -4.80 22.80 -36.94
CA ARG A 146 -4.32 21.75 -37.88
C ARG A 146 -2.79 21.63 -38.00
N SER A 147 -2.03 22.46 -37.30
CA SER A 147 -0.58 22.37 -37.18
C SER A 147 -0.22 21.12 -36.39
N GLY A 148 0.20 20.03 -37.05
CA GLY A 148 0.63 18.77 -36.41
C GLY A 148 1.88 18.84 -35.53
N LYS A 149 2.25 20.04 -35.04
CA LYS A 149 3.39 20.24 -34.13
C LYS A 149 3.03 19.70 -32.75
N GLY A 150 3.82 18.75 -32.25
CA GLY A 150 3.70 18.19 -30.91
C GLY A 150 2.85 16.92 -30.79
N LEU A 151 2.51 16.27 -31.90
CA LEU A 151 1.90 14.94 -31.86
C LEU A 151 2.94 13.90 -31.42
N VAL A 152 2.52 13.00 -30.54
CA VAL A 152 3.32 11.88 -30.04
C VAL A 152 2.91 10.63 -30.81
N GLU A 153 3.87 9.89 -31.35
CA GLU A 153 3.55 8.65 -32.04
C GLU A 153 3.14 7.55 -31.04
N GLU A 154 2.19 6.70 -31.41
CA GLU A 154 1.77 5.54 -30.62
C GLU A 154 2.76 4.39 -30.81
N ASP A 155 4.03 4.65 -30.54
CA ASP A 155 5.09 3.66 -30.62
C ASP A 155 5.52 3.19 -29.22
N ASP A 156 6.22 2.06 -29.22
CA ASP A 156 6.69 1.41 -28.01
C ASP A 156 7.65 2.32 -27.19
N VAL A 157 8.39 3.22 -27.84
CA VAL A 157 9.29 4.17 -27.17
C VAL A 157 8.50 5.19 -26.35
N ASN A 158 7.47 5.80 -26.92
CA ASN A 158 6.64 6.78 -26.23
C ASN A 158 5.81 6.15 -25.10
N ILE A 159 5.29 4.94 -25.32
CA ILE A 159 4.57 4.18 -24.27
C ILE A 159 5.50 3.93 -23.08
N ARG A 160 6.76 3.53 -23.34
CA ARG A 160 7.75 3.32 -22.27
C ARG A 160 8.10 4.61 -21.56
N GLN A 161 8.28 5.72 -22.27
CA GLN A 161 8.56 7.02 -21.65
C GLN A 161 7.39 7.48 -20.76
N TYR A 162 6.16 7.25 -21.20
CA TYR A 162 4.97 7.57 -20.42
C TYR A 162 4.82 6.66 -19.19
N ALA A 163 5.12 5.37 -19.31
CA ALA A 163 5.22 4.46 -18.16
C ALA A 163 6.26 4.93 -17.12
N LYS A 164 7.42 5.42 -17.57
CA LYS A 164 8.44 5.99 -16.66
C LYS A 164 7.92 7.24 -15.95
N TYR A 165 7.19 8.10 -16.65
CA TYR A 165 6.55 9.27 -16.07
C TYR A 165 5.55 8.88 -14.98
N LEU A 166 4.64 7.94 -15.27
CA LEU A 166 3.64 7.47 -14.29
C LEU A 166 4.29 6.84 -13.06
N LEU A 167 5.41 6.14 -13.22
CA LEU A 167 6.11 5.56 -12.09
C LEU A 167 6.70 6.63 -11.15
N LYS A 168 7.13 7.78 -11.70
CA LYS A 168 7.63 8.93 -10.91
C LYS A 168 6.48 9.72 -10.30
N ASP A 169 5.59 10.24 -11.15
CA ASP A 169 4.64 11.30 -10.80
C ASP A 169 3.18 10.87 -10.82
N GLY A 170 2.89 9.62 -11.20
CA GLY A 170 1.54 9.08 -11.23
C GLY A 170 0.92 8.86 -9.85
N SER A 171 -0.39 8.57 -9.82
CA SER A 171 -1.08 8.25 -8.57
C SER A 171 -0.62 6.90 -8.01
N THR A 172 -0.90 6.62 -6.74
CA THR A 172 -0.64 5.30 -6.13
C THR A 172 -1.35 4.18 -6.88
N SER A 173 -2.55 4.45 -7.43
CA SER A 173 -3.31 3.50 -8.25
C SER A 173 -2.61 3.23 -9.58
N ASP A 174 -2.16 4.27 -10.29
CA ASP A 174 -1.50 4.11 -11.59
C ASP A 174 -0.18 3.34 -11.45
N LYS A 175 0.61 3.62 -10.41
CA LYS A 175 1.85 2.89 -10.10
C LYS A 175 1.58 1.39 -9.87
N ARG A 176 0.47 1.05 -9.21
CA ARG A 176 0.08 -0.34 -8.96
C ARG A 176 -0.39 -1.05 -10.22
N GLU A 177 -1.23 -0.36 -11.00
CA GLU A 177 -1.77 -0.89 -12.26
C GLU A 177 -0.64 -1.15 -13.27
N LEU A 178 0.33 -0.23 -13.35
CA LEU A 178 1.51 -0.35 -14.21
C LEU A 178 2.29 -1.64 -13.96
N LEU A 179 2.48 -1.97 -12.69
CA LEU A 179 3.31 -3.09 -12.24
C LEU A 179 2.50 -4.35 -11.91
N ALA A 180 1.18 -4.37 -12.17
CA ALA A 180 0.29 -5.44 -11.74
C ALA A 180 0.72 -6.82 -12.28
N ASN A 181 1.10 -6.87 -13.55
CA ASN A 181 1.56 -8.09 -14.24
C ASN A 181 2.96 -8.56 -13.80
N LEU A 182 3.72 -7.70 -13.09
CA LEU A 182 5.08 -7.99 -12.61
C LEU A 182 5.13 -8.43 -11.13
N ARG A 183 3.99 -8.43 -10.43
CA ARG A 183 3.87 -8.62 -8.97
C ARG A 183 4.54 -9.89 -8.41
N SER A 184 4.63 -10.97 -9.17
CA SER A 184 5.28 -12.22 -8.73
C SER A 184 6.73 -12.33 -9.18
N ARG A 185 7.15 -11.51 -10.14
CA ARG A 185 8.45 -11.60 -10.81
C ARG A 185 9.47 -10.63 -10.24
N LEU A 186 9.07 -9.72 -9.35
CA LEU A 186 9.96 -8.73 -8.76
C LEU A 186 10.53 -9.20 -7.42
N ASN A 187 11.86 -9.28 -7.38
CA ASN A 187 12.61 -9.67 -6.19
C ASN A 187 13.43 -8.50 -5.67
N TYR A 188 13.35 -8.24 -4.36
CA TYR A 188 14.06 -7.18 -3.67
C TYR A 188 15.17 -7.73 -2.77
N LYS A 189 16.42 -7.39 -3.05
CA LYS A 189 17.60 -7.83 -2.30
C LYS A 189 18.67 -6.73 -2.26
N ASP A 190 19.12 -6.37 -1.06
CA ASP A 190 20.23 -5.44 -0.84
C ASP A 190 20.09 -4.11 -1.59
N LYS A 191 18.90 -3.49 -1.49
CA LYS A 191 18.52 -2.26 -2.20
C LYS A 191 18.47 -2.36 -3.72
N LYS A 192 18.43 -3.58 -4.29
CA LYS A 192 18.28 -3.80 -5.73
C LYS A 192 17.00 -4.57 -6.03
N ILE A 193 16.42 -4.26 -7.18
CA ILE A 193 15.27 -4.98 -7.72
C ILE A 193 15.73 -5.80 -8.92
N THR A 194 15.36 -7.07 -8.95
CA THR A 194 15.66 -7.99 -10.06
C THR A 194 14.40 -8.68 -10.52
N LEU A 195 14.30 -8.94 -11.82
CA LEU A 195 13.29 -9.83 -12.36
C LEU A 195 13.73 -11.28 -12.16
N ILE A 196 12.83 -12.08 -11.59
CA ILE A 196 12.91 -13.53 -11.63
C ILE A 196 12.45 -13.92 -13.03
N GLN A 197 13.36 -14.47 -13.84
CA GLN A 197 12.99 -15.11 -15.10
C GLN A 197 12.32 -16.45 -14.79
N GLU A 198 11.21 -16.73 -15.46
CA GLU A 198 10.64 -18.08 -15.53
C GLU A 198 11.55 -19.01 -16.33
#